data_AF-A0A8T9AFN6-F1
#
_entry.id   AF-A0A8T9AFN6-F1
#
_cell.length_a   1.000
_cell.length_b   1.000
_cell.length_c   1.000
_cell.angle_alpha   90.00
_cell.angle_beta   90.00
_cell.angle_gamma   90.00
#
_symmetry.space_group_name_H-M   'P 1'
#
loop_
_entity.id
_entity.type
_entity.pdbx_description
1 polymer ?
#
loop_
_entity_poly.entity_id
_entity_poly.type
_entity_poly.pdbx_seq_one_letter_code
_entity_poly.pdbx_strand_id
1 'polypeptide(L)'
;MMAKWIVESKDGKHVGLPAKILRAEHIKSISSPMSWKILQAITEKPMYPKEIARKLRIHEQKVYYHVRNLAKAGIIRVSKQENMHGVIAKFYDIDQPAFAVALREMQELQKIPSPRNEFLYPHVKDGKLETLIVVGSLESHGPEKVKARDAPFAINLGLFLGSFLGYMPSLSVRIDTELQREEMKNNMIIVGGPAVNKIAGLINSKLPINFKTSQKQGNFYSTVFSSLSKKSYDGEEIGIIVKAKNPFDESKSVMLLAGRRSQGTKAAIIALMKNFDEVCAGNRHNPKVFAKVVEGIDSDSDGIIDSVEIKE
;
A
#
# COMPACT_ATOMS: atom_id res chain seq x y z
N MET A 1 -19.09 -5.06 -9.96
CA MET A 1 -18.79 -3.69 -10.44
C MET A 1 -18.37 -2.88 -9.22
N MET A 2 -17.14 -2.36 -9.16
CA MET A 2 -16.67 -1.63 -7.98
C MET A 2 -17.48 -0.35 -7.78
N ALA A 3 -17.96 -0.11 -6.56
CA ALA A 3 -18.70 1.10 -6.20
C ALA A 3 -17.73 2.29 -6.15
N LYS A 4 -18.08 3.39 -6.82
CA LYS A 4 -17.37 4.67 -6.69
C LYS A 4 -17.98 5.42 -5.50
N TRP A 5 -17.21 6.30 -4.86
CA TRP A 5 -17.66 7.03 -3.67
C TRP A 5 -17.38 8.53 -3.81
N ILE A 6 -18.31 9.35 -3.31
CA ILE A 6 -18.02 10.74 -2.95
C ILE A 6 -17.76 10.75 -1.45
N VAL A 7 -16.63 11.31 -1.04
CA VAL A 7 -16.18 11.37 0.35
C VAL A 7 -16.04 12.83 0.77
N GLU A 8 -16.56 13.16 1.95
CA GLU A 8 -16.45 14.47 2.59
C GLU A 8 -15.79 14.28 3.97
N SER A 9 -14.89 15.20 4.33
CA SER A 9 -14.29 15.25 5.66
C SER A 9 -15.03 16.27 6.51
N LYS A 10 -15.70 15.83 7.57
CA LYS A 10 -16.47 16.68 8.49
C LYS A 10 -16.17 16.31 9.94
N ASP A 11 -15.77 17.30 10.75
CA ASP A 11 -15.48 17.13 12.20
C ASP A 11 -14.49 15.99 12.50
N GLY A 12 -13.44 15.86 11.67
CA GLY A 12 -12.44 14.80 11.81
C GLY A 12 -12.92 13.39 11.42
N LYS A 13 -14.14 13.26 10.87
CA LYS A 13 -14.68 12.02 10.33
C LYS A 13 -14.79 12.10 8.82
N HIS A 14 -14.54 10.97 8.14
CA HIS A 14 -14.85 10.82 6.72
C HIS A 14 -16.23 10.20 6.58
N VAL A 15 -17.14 10.92 5.92
CA VAL A 15 -18.46 10.41 5.54
C VAL A 15 -18.50 10.27 4.03
N GLY A 16 -19.27 9.31 3.52
CA GLY A 16 -19.34 9.10 2.08
C GLY A 16 -20.62 8.44 1.62
N LEU A 17 -20.91 8.63 0.33
CA LEU A 17 -22.04 8.03 -0.36
C LEU A 17 -21.54 7.31 -1.62
N PRO A 18 -22.10 6.12 -1.95
CA PRO A 18 -21.82 5.50 -3.22
C PRO A 18 -22.33 6.41 -4.35
N ALA A 19 -21.55 6.48 -5.43
CA ALA A 19 -21.75 7.42 -6.50
C ALA A 19 -21.64 6.74 -7.87
N LYS A 20 -22.32 7.32 -8.86
CA LYS A 20 -22.18 6.95 -10.27
C LYS A 20 -21.62 8.13 -11.06
N ILE A 21 -20.68 7.85 -11.95
CA ILE A 21 -20.16 8.87 -12.86
C ILE A 21 -21.05 8.91 -14.10
N LEU A 22 -21.58 10.08 -14.40
CA LEU A 22 -22.39 10.34 -15.58
C LEU A 22 -21.50 10.73 -16.77
N ARG A 23 -21.91 10.29 -17.96
CA ARG A 23 -21.36 10.80 -19.22
C ARG A 23 -21.89 12.21 -19.48
N ALA A 24 -21.10 13.03 -20.18
CA ALA A 24 -21.43 14.42 -20.49
C ALA A 24 -22.81 14.57 -21.16
N GLU A 25 -23.14 13.67 -22.08
CA GLU A 25 -24.43 13.60 -22.79
C GLU A 25 -25.65 13.45 -21.87
N HIS A 26 -25.48 12.89 -20.67
CA HIS A 26 -26.56 12.66 -19.71
C HIS A 26 -26.76 13.82 -18.72
N ILE A 27 -25.87 14.81 -18.66
CA ILE A 27 -25.95 15.92 -17.69
C ILE A 27 -27.23 16.74 -17.90
N LYS A 28 -27.61 16.97 -19.15
CA LYS A 28 -28.84 17.74 -19.48
C LYS A 28 -30.11 17.10 -18.92
N SER A 29 -30.09 15.78 -18.69
CA SER A 29 -31.25 15.06 -18.17
C SER A 29 -31.52 15.35 -16.68
N ILE A 30 -30.47 15.69 -15.90
CA ILE A 30 -30.56 16.00 -14.47
C ILE A 30 -30.57 17.50 -14.17
N SER A 31 -29.99 18.33 -15.04
CA SER A 31 -29.81 19.77 -14.80
C SER A 31 -31.09 20.60 -14.87
N SER A 32 -32.21 20.04 -15.37
CA SER A 32 -33.46 20.81 -15.43
C SER A 32 -34.11 20.90 -14.04
N PRO A 33 -34.69 22.06 -13.65
CA PRO A 33 -35.39 22.20 -12.38
C PRO A 33 -36.53 21.19 -12.20
N MET A 34 -37.15 20.77 -13.31
CA MET A 34 -38.20 19.77 -13.31
C MET A 34 -37.70 18.37 -13.00
N SER A 35 -36.60 17.96 -13.65
CA SER A 35 -35.93 16.70 -13.37
C SER A 35 -35.51 16.62 -11.90
N TRP A 36 -35.01 17.71 -11.33
CA TRP A 36 -34.61 17.76 -9.93
C TRP A 36 -35.79 17.56 -8.98
N LYS A 37 -36.93 18.24 -9.23
CA LYS A 37 -38.17 18.04 -8.44
C LYS A 37 -38.67 16.59 -8.51
N ILE A 38 -38.59 15.96 -9.68
CA ILE A 38 -38.97 14.56 -9.87
C ILE A 38 -38.03 13.64 -9.09
N LEU A 39 -36.72 13.86 -9.14
CA LEU A 39 -35.74 13.07 -8.38
C LEU A 39 -35.97 13.20 -6.88
N GLN A 40 -36.17 14.43 -6.37
CA GLN A 40 -36.49 14.66 -4.95
C GLN A 40 -37.74 13.92 -4.51
N ALA A 41 -38.79 13.91 -5.35
CA ALA A 41 -40.01 13.16 -5.05
C ALA A 41 -39.77 11.65 -4.98
N ILE A 42 -38.95 11.10 -5.88
CA ILE A 42 -38.62 9.68 -5.95
C ILE A 42 -37.69 9.25 -4.81
N THR A 43 -36.81 10.12 -4.33
CA THR A 43 -35.91 9.79 -3.20
C THR A 43 -36.62 9.63 -1.86
N GLU A 44 -37.84 10.17 -1.71
CA GLU A 44 -38.64 9.94 -0.50
C GLU A 44 -39.21 8.51 -0.47
N LYS A 45 -39.68 8.02 -1.62
CA LYS A 45 -40.14 6.65 -1.83
C LYS A 45 -40.22 6.36 -3.32
N PRO A 46 -40.08 5.09 -3.76
CA PRO A 46 -40.30 4.74 -5.15
C PRO A 46 -41.70 5.12 -5.61
N MET A 47 -41.80 5.74 -6.79
CA MET A 47 -43.07 6.21 -7.36
C MET A 47 -43.17 5.90 -8.85
N TYR A 48 -44.40 5.75 -9.34
CA TYR A 48 -44.70 5.67 -10.76
C TYR A 48 -45.13 7.06 -11.31
N PRO A 49 -45.06 7.30 -12.64
CA PRO A 49 -45.21 8.64 -13.21
C PRO A 49 -46.50 9.40 -12.83
N LYS A 50 -47.65 8.72 -12.71
CA LYS A 50 -48.91 9.40 -12.34
C LYS A 50 -48.91 9.86 -10.88
N GLU A 51 -48.27 9.11 -9.98
CA GLU A 51 -48.13 9.51 -8.58
C GLU A 51 -47.24 10.75 -8.45
N ILE A 52 -46.14 10.78 -9.21
CA ILE A 52 -45.23 11.94 -9.29
C ILE A 52 -45.99 13.16 -9.84
N ALA A 53 -46.76 13.00 -10.91
CA ALA A 53 -47.57 14.05 -11.52
C ALA A 53 -48.58 14.66 -10.53
N ARG A 54 -49.29 13.80 -9.79
CA ARG A 54 -50.24 14.22 -8.76
C ARG A 54 -49.55 14.95 -7.62
N LYS A 55 -48.44 14.41 -7.11
CA LYS A 55 -47.68 14.99 -5.99
C LYS A 55 -47.13 16.37 -6.34
N LEU A 56 -46.55 16.52 -7.53
CA LEU A 56 -45.94 17.77 -7.96
C LEU A 56 -46.94 18.76 -8.60
N ARG A 57 -48.21 18.34 -8.82
CA ARG A 57 -49.24 19.09 -9.54
C ARG A 57 -48.82 19.49 -10.95
N ILE A 58 -48.33 18.49 -11.72
CA ILE A 58 -47.76 18.69 -13.07
C ILE A 58 -48.47 17.78 -14.06
N HIS A 59 -48.60 18.24 -15.30
CA HIS A 59 -49.17 17.46 -16.39
C HIS A 59 -48.43 16.12 -16.60
N GLU A 60 -49.17 15.01 -16.67
CA GLU A 60 -48.61 13.66 -16.71
C GLU A 60 -47.60 13.45 -17.85
N GLN A 61 -47.92 13.93 -19.06
CA GLN A 61 -47.03 13.78 -20.23
C GLN A 61 -45.65 14.39 -19.98
N LYS A 62 -45.58 15.51 -19.24
CA LYS A 62 -44.32 16.17 -18.90
C LYS A 62 -43.51 15.29 -17.94
N VAL A 63 -44.16 14.66 -16.96
CA VAL A 63 -43.50 13.72 -16.05
C VAL A 63 -42.98 12.49 -16.79
N TYR A 64 -43.79 11.89 -17.68
CA TYR A 64 -43.35 10.75 -18.50
C TYR A 64 -42.13 11.08 -19.35
N TYR A 65 -42.05 12.28 -19.92
CA TYR A 65 -40.88 12.75 -20.66
C TYR A 65 -39.62 12.77 -19.80
N HIS A 66 -39.67 13.37 -18.60
CA HIS A 66 -38.52 13.43 -17.70
C HIS A 66 -38.12 12.06 -17.16
N VAL A 67 -39.08 11.22 -16.73
CA VAL A 67 -38.82 9.86 -16.24
C VAL A 67 -38.13 9.02 -17.32
N ARG A 68 -38.58 9.09 -18.57
CA ARG A 68 -37.96 8.38 -19.69
C ARG A 68 -36.50 8.81 -19.89
N ASN A 69 -36.23 10.11 -19.85
CA ASN A 69 -34.88 10.64 -20.03
C ASN A 69 -33.95 10.28 -18.87
N LEU A 70 -34.42 10.37 -17.63
CA LEU A 70 -33.67 9.98 -16.44
C LEU A 70 -33.36 8.47 -16.43
N ALA A 71 -34.31 7.64 -16.85
CA ALA A 71 -34.12 6.20 -16.95
C ALA A 71 -33.10 5.84 -18.05
N LYS A 72 -33.20 6.49 -19.22
CA LYS A 72 -32.22 6.32 -20.32
C LYS A 72 -30.81 6.73 -19.90
N ALA A 73 -30.69 7.79 -19.11
CA ALA A 73 -29.42 8.25 -18.54
C ALA A 73 -28.87 7.31 -17.43
N GLY A 74 -29.65 6.33 -16.99
CA GLY A 74 -29.29 5.43 -15.89
C GLY A 74 -29.23 6.13 -14.53
N ILE A 75 -29.97 7.23 -14.36
CA ILE A 75 -30.09 7.97 -13.09
C ILE A 75 -31.16 7.34 -12.20
N ILE A 76 -32.22 6.81 -12.82
CA ILE A 76 -33.28 6.07 -12.13
C ILE A 76 -33.40 4.66 -12.73
N ARG A 77 -33.87 3.72 -11.92
CA ARG A 77 -34.14 2.33 -12.29
C ARG A 77 -35.56 1.93 -11.88
N VAL A 78 -36.08 0.88 -12.48
CA VAL A 78 -37.33 0.27 -12.02
C VAL A 78 -37.02 -0.51 -10.74
N SER A 79 -37.60 -0.10 -9.61
CA SER A 79 -37.42 -0.79 -8.33
C SER A 79 -38.42 -1.92 -8.14
N LYS A 80 -39.66 -1.74 -8.63
CA LYS A 80 -40.71 -2.76 -8.62
C LYS A 80 -41.74 -2.52 -9.72
N GLN A 81 -42.53 -3.55 -10.01
CA GLN A 81 -43.68 -3.48 -10.91
C GLN A 81 -44.91 -4.00 -10.17
N GLU A 82 -46.05 -3.31 -10.32
CA GLU A 82 -47.31 -3.72 -9.71
C GLU A 82 -48.44 -3.66 -10.74
N ASN A 83 -49.41 -4.56 -10.62
CA ASN A 83 -50.60 -4.55 -11.46
C ASN A 83 -51.66 -3.64 -10.82
N MET A 84 -51.99 -2.54 -11.49
CA MET A 84 -52.99 -1.59 -11.05
C MET A 84 -54.14 -1.57 -12.06
N HIS A 85 -55.30 -2.11 -11.68
CA HIS A 85 -56.51 -2.15 -12.52
C HIS A 85 -56.26 -2.75 -13.92
N GLY A 86 -55.45 -3.82 -14.00
CA GLY A 86 -55.14 -4.52 -15.25
C GLY A 86 -53.95 -3.95 -16.03
N VAL A 87 -53.33 -2.85 -15.56
CA VAL A 87 -52.15 -2.24 -16.20
C VAL A 87 -50.92 -2.37 -15.30
N ILE A 88 -49.80 -2.81 -15.86
CA ILE A 88 -48.53 -2.90 -15.15
C ILE A 88 -47.93 -1.50 -14.97
N ALA A 89 -47.86 -1.04 -13.72
CA ALA A 89 -47.21 0.19 -13.32
C ALA A 89 -45.76 -0.06 -12.89
N LYS A 90 -44.81 0.68 -13.48
CA LYS A 90 -43.39 0.64 -13.10
C LYS A 90 -43.11 1.73 -12.08
N PHE A 91 -42.63 1.31 -10.91
CA PHE A 91 -42.14 2.22 -9.87
C PHE A 91 -40.66 2.46 -10.09
N TYR A 92 -40.26 3.72 -10.02
CA TYR A 92 -38.89 4.16 -10.23
C TYR A 92 -38.26 4.57 -8.92
N ASP A 93 -36.96 4.30 -8.79
CA ASP A 93 -36.10 4.76 -7.71
C ASP A 93 -34.77 5.25 -8.29
N ILE A 94 -34.01 6.05 -7.53
CA ILE A 94 -32.66 6.47 -7.91
C ILE A 94 -31.71 5.27 -8.01
N ASP A 95 -30.79 5.31 -8.96
CA ASP A 95 -29.81 4.22 -9.16
C ASP A 95 -28.69 4.26 -8.11
N GLN A 96 -28.22 5.46 -7.78
CA GLN A 96 -27.22 5.70 -6.74
C GLN A 96 -27.59 6.97 -5.96
N PRO A 97 -27.23 7.06 -4.67
CA PRO A 97 -27.53 8.23 -3.84
C PRO A 97 -26.75 9.48 -4.27
N ALA A 98 -25.67 9.32 -5.04
CA ALA A 98 -24.93 10.44 -5.59
C ALA A 98 -24.51 10.23 -7.06
N PHE A 99 -24.36 11.34 -7.77
CA PHE A 99 -23.90 11.36 -9.16
C PHE A 99 -22.80 12.40 -9.32
N ALA A 100 -21.77 12.06 -10.10
CA ALA A 100 -20.64 12.94 -10.37
C ALA A 100 -20.39 13.07 -11.87
N VAL A 101 -19.78 14.19 -12.26
CA VAL A 101 -19.28 14.42 -13.62
C VAL A 101 -17.78 14.58 -13.54
N ALA A 102 -17.05 13.78 -14.32
CA ALA A 102 -15.61 13.94 -14.47
C ALA A 102 -15.35 14.81 -15.71
N LEU A 103 -14.75 16.00 -15.52
CA LEU A 103 -14.37 16.91 -16.61
C LEU A 103 -13.00 16.57 -17.21
N ARG A 104 -12.23 15.75 -16.51
CA ARG A 104 -10.94 15.19 -16.96
C ARG A 104 -11.00 13.68 -16.81
N GLU A 105 -10.15 12.98 -17.54
CA GLU A 105 -9.93 11.56 -17.26
C GLU A 105 -9.48 11.40 -15.81
N MET A 106 -10.02 10.39 -15.13
CA MET A 106 -9.55 10.05 -13.80
C MET A 106 -8.11 9.60 -13.95
N GLN A 107 -7.21 10.38 -13.37
CA GLN A 107 -5.81 10.00 -13.25
C GLN A 107 -5.70 9.01 -12.10
N GLU A 108 -4.76 8.08 -12.22
CA GLU A 108 -4.34 7.29 -11.08
C GLU A 108 -3.94 8.28 -9.97
N LEU A 109 -4.69 8.27 -8.85
CA LEU A 109 -4.24 8.93 -7.62
C LEU A 109 -2.84 8.43 -7.36
N GLN A 110 -1.85 9.34 -7.37
CA GLN A 110 -0.41 9.09 -7.29
C GLN A 110 -0.11 7.60 -7.21
N LYS A 111 0.07 6.99 -8.39
CA LYS A 111 0.52 5.62 -8.61
C LYS A 111 1.12 5.03 -7.33
N ILE A 112 0.44 4.05 -6.72
CA ILE A 112 1.20 2.90 -6.20
C ILE A 112 2.04 2.49 -7.42
N PRO A 113 3.35 2.71 -7.40
CA PRO A 113 4.13 2.72 -8.63
C PRO A 113 4.00 1.36 -9.32
N SER A 114 3.47 1.39 -10.54
CA SER A 114 2.98 0.22 -11.28
C SER A 114 4.06 -0.80 -11.73
N PRO A 115 5.37 -0.57 -11.59
CA PRO A 115 6.39 -1.66 -11.61
C PRO A 115 6.85 -2.12 -10.22
N ARG A 116 6.57 -1.35 -9.16
CA ARG A 116 7.18 -1.53 -7.82
C ARG A 116 6.48 -2.59 -6.97
N ASN A 117 5.33 -3.08 -7.42
CA ASN A 117 4.69 -4.26 -6.84
C ASN A 117 5.56 -5.50 -6.95
N GLU A 118 6.40 -5.70 -7.98
CA GLU A 118 7.20 -6.93 -8.07
C GLU A 118 8.28 -7.01 -6.99
N PHE A 119 8.96 -5.89 -6.68
CA PHE A 119 9.96 -5.85 -5.63
C PHE A 119 9.34 -6.00 -4.25
N LEU A 120 8.22 -5.32 -3.97
CA LEU A 120 7.55 -5.48 -2.67
C LEU A 120 6.71 -6.75 -2.57
N TYR A 121 6.32 -7.39 -3.67
CA TYR A 121 5.62 -8.67 -3.65
C TYR A 121 6.58 -9.78 -3.19
N PRO A 122 6.17 -10.69 -2.29
CA PRO A 122 4.84 -10.85 -1.72
C PRO A 122 4.61 -10.07 -0.41
N HIS A 123 5.57 -9.27 0.07
CA HIS A 123 5.45 -8.51 1.33
C HIS A 123 4.31 -7.50 1.32
N VAL A 124 4.08 -6.86 0.17
CA VAL A 124 2.87 -6.09 -0.12
C VAL A 124 2.17 -6.74 -1.31
N LYS A 125 0.91 -7.11 -1.13
CA LYS A 125 0.09 -7.78 -2.14
C LYS A 125 -1.31 -7.17 -2.16
N ASP A 126 -1.74 -6.66 -3.31
CA ASP A 126 -3.08 -6.08 -3.50
C ASP A 126 -3.42 -4.99 -2.46
N GLY A 127 -2.43 -4.16 -2.12
CA GLY A 127 -2.56 -3.12 -1.10
C GLY A 127 -2.65 -3.64 0.33
N LYS A 128 -2.34 -4.92 0.56
CA LYS A 128 -2.30 -5.57 1.87
C LYS A 128 -0.87 -5.86 2.31
N LEU A 129 -0.61 -5.74 3.60
CA LEU A 129 0.67 -6.11 4.20
C LEU A 129 0.64 -7.59 4.55
N GLU A 130 1.40 -8.40 3.81
CA GLU A 130 1.43 -9.87 3.92
C GLU A 130 2.81 -10.33 4.41
N THR A 131 3.34 -9.64 5.42
CA THR A 131 4.69 -9.87 5.97
C THR A 131 4.75 -9.54 7.45
N LEU A 132 5.61 -10.25 8.18
CA LEU A 132 6.04 -9.86 9.52
C LEU A 132 7.22 -8.88 9.41
N ILE A 133 7.23 -7.81 10.19
CA ILE A 133 8.38 -6.93 10.34
C ILE A 133 9.12 -7.35 11.60
N VAL A 134 10.32 -7.90 11.43
CA VAL A 134 11.13 -8.44 12.53
C VAL A 134 12.22 -7.43 12.87
N VAL A 135 12.15 -6.89 14.08
CA VAL A 135 13.14 -5.94 14.62
C VAL A 135 13.96 -6.61 15.71
N GLY A 136 15.22 -6.19 15.86
CA GLY A 136 16.08 -6.66 16.94
C GLY A 136 15.62 -6.18 18.32
N SER A 137 15.81 -7.01 19.35
CA SER A 137 15.50 -6.62 20.73
C SER A 137 16.39 -5.48 21.25
N LEU A 138 15.78 -4.56 22.01
CA LEU A 138 16.46 -3.49 22.75
C LEU A 138 17.25 -4.02 23.96
N GLU A 139 17.00 -5.28 24.34
CA GLU A 139 17.72 -5.97 25.41
C GLU A 139 18.95 -6.70 24.84
N SER A 140 20.03 -6.76 25.63
CA SER A 140 21.24 -7.48 25.22
C SER A 140 20.95 -8.98 25.17
N HIS A 141 21.14 -9.59 24.00
CA HIS A 141 20.89 -11.02 23.80
C HIS A 141 21.92 -11.63 22.81
N GLY A 142 21.95 -12.96 22.75
CA GLY A 142 22.88 -13.70 21.88
C GLY A 142 24.35 -13.64 22.32
N PRO A 143 25.27 -14.23 21.53
CA PRO A 143 26.69 -14.32 21.88
C PRO A 143 27.39 -12.95 21.95
N GLU A 144 26.91 -11.96 21.18
CA GLU A 144 27.53 -10.64 21.06
C GLU A 144 27.08 -9.63 22.14
N LYS A 145 25.98 -9.91 22.86
CA LYS A 145 25.39 -9.06 23.92
C LYS A 145 25.13 -7.60 23.53
N VAL A 146 24.92 -7.31 22.24
CA VAL A 146 24.65 -5.95 21.74
C VAL A 146 23.15 -5.62 21.82
N LYS A 147 22.81 -4.36 22.12
CA LYS A 147 21.42 -3.85 22.10
C LYS A 147 21.08 -3.26 20.73
N ALA A 148 19.89 -3.54 20.21
CA ALA A 148 19.42 -2.86 19.00
C ALA A 148 19.20 -1.35 19.28
N ARG A 149 19.64 -0.49 18.36
CA ARG A 149 19.32 0.95 18.34
C ARG A 149 18.49 1.35 17.11
N ASP A 150 18.09 0.36 16.32
CA ASP A 150 17.55 0.54 14.97
C ASP A 150 16.02 0.70 14.94
N ALA A 151 15.36 0.57 16.11
CA ALA A 151 13.90 0.63 16.23
C ALA A 151 13.27 1.95 15.69
N PRO A 152 13.87 3.14 15.86
CA PRO A 152 13.36 4.37 15.24
C PRO A 152 13.33 4.29 13.71
N PHE A 153 14.26 3.56 13.08
CA PHE A 153 14.29 3.43 11.62
C PHE A 153 13.20 2.49 11.10
N ALA A 154 12.77 1.51 11.91
CA ALA A 154 11.62 0.68 11.57
C ALA A 154 10.31 1.48 11.46
N ILE A 155 10.19 2.63 12.14
CA ILE A 155 9.05 3.55 12.00
C ILE A 155 9.04 4.17 10.60
N ASN A 156 10.18 4.68 10.13
CA ASN A 156 10.31 5.25 8.78
C ASN A 156 9.97 4.22 7.71
N LEU A 157 10.45 2.99 7.88
CA LEU A 157 10.07 1.86 7.02
C LEU A 157 8.55 1.59 7.06
N GLY A 158 7.95 1.61 8.25
CA GLY A 158 6.50 1.44 8.41
C GLY A 158 5.69 2.52 7.69
N LEU A 159 6.07 3.79 7.81
CA LEU A 159 5.44 4.90 7.08
C LEU A 159 5.60 4.76 5.57
N PHE A 160 6.79 4.39 5.11
CA PHE A 160 7.06 4.12 3.70
C PHE A 160 6.17 3.00 3.16
N LEU A 161 6.13 1.84 3.84
CA LEU A 161 5.27 0.71 3.45
C LEU A 161 3.79 1.09 3.50
N GLY A 162 3.37 1.93 4.45
CA GLY A 162 2.01 2.46 4.57
C GLY A 162 1.52 3.19 3.33
N SER A 163 2.42 3.83 2.56
CA SER A 163 2.07 4.48 1.29
C SER A 163 1.59 3.50 0.19
N PHE A 164 1.85 2.20 0.36
CA PHE A 164 1.42 1.14 -0.56
C PHE A 164 0.17 0.40 -0.07
N LEU A 165 -0.38 0.73 1.11
CA LEU A 165 -1.48 0.01 1.72
C LEU A 165 -2.83 0.69 1.45
N GLY A 166 -3.86 -0.11 1.15
CA GLY A 166 -5.24 0.36 0.98
C GLY A 166 -6.09 0.26 2.24
N TYR A 167 -5.48 -0.06 3.39
CA TYR A 167 -6.14 -0.33 4.67
C TYR A 167 -5.18 -0.09 5.83
N MET A 168 -5.71 -0.03 7.06
CA MET A 168 -4.89 -0.01 8.27
C MET A 168 -4.56 -1.47 8.69
N PRO A 169 -3.29 -1.92 8.62
CA PRO A 169 -2.92 -3.27 9.00
C PRO A 169 -3.01 -3.47 10.53
N SER A 170 -3.28 -4.70 10.95
CA SER A 170 -3.09 -5.12 12.34
C SER A 170 -1.60 -5.20 12.69
N LEU A 171 -1.26 -5.21 13.98
CA LEU A 171 0.12 -5.19 14.47
C LEU A 171 0.94 -6.35 13.87
N SER A 172 1.80 -6.01 12.90
CA SER A 172 2.62 -6.96 12.12
C SER A 172 4.10 -6.95 12.52
N VAL A 173 4.44 -6.23 13.60
CA VAL A 173 5.80 -6.15 14.13
C VAL A 173 6.03 -7.26 15.17
N ARG A 174 7.21 -7.87 15.13
CA ARG A 174 7.69 -8.86 16.09
C ARG A 174 9.10 -8.51 16.53
N ILE A 175 9.40 -8.73 17.80
CA ILE A 175 10.79 -8.74 18.29
C ILE A 175 11.39 -10.09 17.91
N ASP A 176 12.63 -10.09 17.42
CA ASP A 176 13.34 -11.28 16.97
C ASP A 176 13.44 -12.41 18.02
N THR A 177 13.49 -12.05 19.31
CA THR A 177 13.48 -12.99 20.44
C THR A 177 12.12 -13.62 20.72
N GLU A 178 11.02 -13.01 20.26
CA GLU A 178 9.65 -13.47 20.48
C GLU A 178 9.13 -14.32 19.32
N LEU A 179 9.84 -14.32 18.20
CA LEU A 179 9.38 -14.97 16.97
C LEU A 179 9.37 -16.51 17.12
N GLN A 180 8.20 -17.10 16.91
CA GLN A 180 8.05 -18.56 16.97
C GLN A 180 8.53 -19.24 15.68
N ARG A 181 8.93 -20.52 15.78
CA ARG A 181 9.43 -21.29 14.62
C ARG A 181 8.44 -21.36 13.46
N GLU A 182 7.14 -21.43 13.74
CA GLU A 182 6.13 -21.46 12.67
C GLU A 182 6.00 -20.08 12.01
N GLU A 183 6.10 -19.00 12.77
CA GLU A 183 6.09 -17.63 12.23
C GLU A 183 7.31 -17.33 11.34
N MET A 184 8.45 -17.98 11.59
CA MET A 184 9.65 -17.87 10.73
C MET A 184 9.42 -18.35 9.30
N LYS A 185 8.37 -19.15 9.06
CA LYS A 185 8.00 -19.61 7.72
C LYS A 185 7.13 -18.61 6.95
N ASN A 186 6.80 -17.44 7.50
CA ASN A 186 6.05 -16.40 6.80
C ASN A 186 6.96 -15.53 5.92
N ASN A 187 6.37 -14.60 5.16
CA ASN A 187 7.17 -13.52 4.59
C ASN A 187 7.68 -12.63 5.72
N MET A 188 8.95 -12.21 5.66
CA MET A 188 9.55 -11.38 6.69
C MET A 188 10.32 -10.20 6.09
N ILE A 189 10.13 -9.01 6.64
CA ILE A 189 11.04 -7.89 6.48
C ILE A 189 11.85 -7.80 7.76
N ILE A 190 13.16 -7.98 7.66
CA ILE A 190 14.06 -8.07 8.81
C ILE A 190 14.87 -6.78 8.86
N VAL A 191 14.82 -6.09 9.99
CA VAL A 191 15.55 -4.84 10.21
C VAL A 191 16.63 -5.07 11.26
N GLY A 192 17.86 -4.70 10.89
CA GLY A 192 19.04 -4.80 11.74
C GLY A 192 19.96 -5.95 11.37
N GLY A 193 21.25 -5.76 11.62
CA GLY A 193 22.31 -6.73 11.33
C GLY A 193 22.29 -7.97 12.23
N PRO A 194 23.03 -9.02 11.84
CA PRO A 194 23.04 -10.31 12.53
C PRO A 194 23.61 -10.27 13.96
N ALA A 195 24.28 -9.18 14.35
CA ALA A 195 24.75 -8.97 15.72
C ALA A 195 23.61 -8.57 16.69
N VAL A 196 22.51 -8.00 16.18
CA VAL A 196 21.39 -7.46 16.98
C VAL A 196 20.03 -8.03 16.59
N ASN A 197 19.98 -8.84 15.51
CA ASN A 197 18.78 -9.52 15.06
C ASN A 197 19.11 -11.00 14.80
N LYS A 198 18.60 -11.88 15.66
CA LYS A 198 18.82 -13.32 15.62
C LYS A 198 18.38 -13.93 14.29
N ILE A 199 17.26 -13.47 13.72
CA ILE A 199 16.76 -14.00 12.45
C ILE A 199 17.71 -13.62 11.31
N ALA A 200 18.22 -12.38 11.29
CA ALA A 200 19.26 -11.98 10.35
C ALA A 200 20.49 -12.90 10.46
N GLY A 201 20.93 -13.23 11.68
CA GLY A 201 22.03 -14.18 11.92
C GLY A 201 21.78 -15.58 11.35
N LEU A 202 20.57 -16.12 11.55
CA LEU A 202 20.20 -17.46 11.06
C LEU A 202 20.19 -17.57 9.53
N ILE A 203 19.79 -16.51 8.83
CA ILE A 203 19.71 -16.52 7.36
C ILE A 203 20.99 -16.02 6.68
N ASN A 204 21.87 -15.34 7.40
CA ASN A 204 23.02 -14.60 6.86
C ASN A 204 23.87 -15.41 5.89
N SER A 205 24.24 -16.66 6.22
CA SER A 205 25.11 -17.49 5.38
C SER A 205 24.48 -17.91 4.04
N LYS A 206 23.16 -17.79 3.91
CA LYS A 206 22.39 -18.16 2.71
C LYS A 206 22.14 -16.99 1.77
N LEU A 207 22.52 -15.77 2.16
CA LEU A 207 22.29 -14.57 1.36
C LEU A 207 23.45 -14.28 0.39
N PRO A 208 23.16 -13.75 -0.82
CA PRO A 208 24.19 -13.42 -1.82
C PRO A 208 25.14 -12.31 -1.38
N ILE A 209 24.65 -11.40 -0.53
CA ILE A 209 25.43 -10.41 0.19
C ILE A 209 25.24 -10.71 1.67
N ASN A 210 26.31 -10.93 2.40
CA ASN A 210 26.27 -11.40 3.79
C ASN A 210 27.37 -10.77 4.65
N PHE A 211 27.18 -10.81 5.95
CA PHE A 211 28.16 -10.35 6.93
C PHE A 211 29.13 -11.48 7.27
N LYS A 212 30.43 -11.22 7.18
CA LYS A 212 31.48 -12.17 7.59
C LYS A 212 32.05 -11.80 8.95
N THR A 213 32.33 -12.84 9.74
CA THR A 213 33.02 -12.70 11.02
C THR A 213 34.53 -12.74 10.82
N SER A 214 35.27 -12.01 11.66
CA SER A 214 36.74 -12.06 11.64
C SER A 214 37.26 -12.58 12.97
N GLN A 215 38.10 -13.62 12.91
CA GLN A 215 38.74 -14.18 14.10
C GLN A 215 39.68 -13.16 14.78
N LYS A 216 40.24 -12.21 14.03
CA LYS A 216 41.10 -11.14 14.56
C LYS A 216 40.34 -10.13 15.42
N GLN A 217 39.03 -10.04 15.25
CA GLN A 217 38.14 -9.20 16.04
C GLN A 217 37.17 -10.08 16.83
N GLY A 218 37.66 -11.13 17.50
CA GLY A 218 36.84 -11.92 18.44
C GLY A 218 35.58 -12.57 17.85
N ASN A 219 35.56 -12.88 16.54
CA ASN A 219 34.40 -13.39 15.80
C ASN A 219 33.23 -12.41 15.58
N PHE A 220 33.42 -11.12 15.81
CA PHE A 220 32.40 -10.11 15.45
C PHE A 220 32.21 -10.03 13.92
N TYR A 221 30.98 -9.75 13.50
CA TYR A 221 30.66 -9.37 12.13
C TYR A 221 31.43 -8.09 11.77
N SER A 222 32.42 -8.23 10.89
CA SER A 222 33.44 -7.20 10.63
C SER A 222 33.40 -6.65 9.21
N THR A 223 32.92 -7.43 8.25
CA THR A 223 32.84 -7.02 6.84
C THR A 223 31.54 -7.49 6.18
N VAL A 224 31.04 -6.70 5.24
CA VAL A 224 30.02 -7.14 4.28
C VAL A 224 30.72 -7.71 3.06
N PHE A 225 30.38 -8.95 2.69
CA PHE A 225 30.92 -9.61 1.51
C PHE A 225 29.82 -9.85 0.47
N SER A 226 30.08 -9.44 -0.77
CA SER A 226 29.21 -9.73 -1.91
C SER A 226 29.76 -10.90 -2.72
N SER A 227 28.99 -11.98 -2.78
CA SER A 227 29.32 -13.11 -3.65
C SER A 227 29.12 -12.78 -5.14
N LEU A 228 28.40 -11.70 -5.46
CA LEU A 228 28.09 -11.24 -6.81
C LEU A 228 29.27 -10.48 -7.41
N SER A 229 29.82 -9.50 -6.71
CA SER A 229 30.99 -8.71 -7.15
C SER A 229 32.33 -9.25 -6.67
N LYS A 230 32.33 -10.20 -5.71
CA LYS A 230 33.51 -10.70 -4.98
C LYS A 230 34.23 -9.62 -4.16
N LYS A 231 33.55 -8.52 -3.82
CA LYS A 231 34.10 -7.43 -3.00
C LYS A 231 33.72 -7.54 -1.53
N SER A 232 34.56 -6.97 -0.69
CA SER A 232 34.32 -6.78 0.74
C SER A 232 34.19 -5.29 1.06
N TYR A 233 33.34 -4.96 2.03
CA TYR A 233 33.01 -3.59 2.42
C TYR A 233 33.06 -3.47 3.96
N ASP A 234 33.97 -2.62 4.45
CA ASP A 234 34.35 -2.55 5.87
C ASP A 234 33.88 -1.25 6.58
N GLY A 235 33.17 -0.35 5.89
CA GLY A 235 32.67 0.93 6.45
C GLY A 235 31.45 0.78 7.35
N GLU A 236 31.36 1.53 8.45
CA GLU A 236 30.28 1.39 9.46
C GLU A 236 28.91 1.87 8.95
N GLU A 237 28.98 2.80 8.02
CA GLU A 237 27.94 3.37 7.18
C GLU A 237 27.47 2.41 6.06
N ILE A 238 28.13 1.26 5.90
CA ILE A 238 27.75 0.28 4.90
C ILE A 238 26.51 -0.49 5.35
N GLY A 239 25.47 -0.39 4.53
CA GLY A 239 24.22 -1.13 4.62
C GLY A 239 24.05 -2.13 3.47
N ILE A 240 23.14 -3.08 3.67
CA ILE A 240 22.69 -3.99 2.63
C ILE A 240 21.17 -4.01 2.55
N ILE A 241 20.66 -4.15 1.33
CA ILE A 241 19.25 -4.41 1.04
C ILE A 241 19.21 -5.72 0.27
N VAL A 242 18.67 -6.78 0.85
CA VAL A 242 18.63 -8.10 0.20
C VAL A 242 17.22 -8.67 0.26
N LYS A 243 16.61 -8.90 -0.89
CA LYS A 243 15.37 -9.68 -1.02
C LYS A 243 15.70 -11.05 -1.63
N ALA A 244 15.32 -12.10 -0.92
CA ALA A 244 15.59 -13.48 -1.30
C ALA A 244 14.43 -14.41 -0.89
N LYS A 245 14.46 -15.66 -1.36
CA LYS A 245 13.56 -16.70 -0.83
C LYS A 245 13.80 -16.89 0.67
N ASN A 246 12.72 -17.13 1.42
CA ASN A 246 12.82 -17.41 2.84
C ASN A 246 13.50 -18.79 3.05
N PRO A 247 14.64 -18.86 3.78
CA PRO A 247 15.31 -20.13 4.01
C PRO A 247 14.59 -21.13 4.92
N PHE A 248 13.52 -20.72 5.60
CA PHE A 248 12.66 -21.58 6.42
C PHE A 248 11.46 -22.13 5.63
N ASP A 249 11.10 -21.49 4.51
CA ASP A 249 10.08 -21.92 3.54
C ASP A 249 10.33 -21.23 2.19
N GLU A 250 10.80 -21.97 1.19
CA GLU A 250 11.16 -21.41 -0.13
C GLU A 250 9.98 -20.80 -0.90
N SER A 251 8.73 -21.07 -0.50
CA SER A 251 7.54 -20.45 -1.09
C SER A 251 7.32 -19.01 -0.60
N LYS A 252 8.02 -18.59 0.46
CA LYS A 252 7.95 -17.24 1.03
C LYS A 252 9.20 -16.41 0.71
N SER A 253 9.14 -15.14 1.07
CA SER A 253 10.19 -14.14 0.82
C SER A 253 10.73 -13.54 2.12
N VAL A 254 12.04 -13.28 2.15
CA VAL A 254 12.68 -12.44 3.16
C VAL A 254 13.27 -11.19 2.50
N MET A 255 13.08 -10.05 3.13
CA MET A 255 13.76 -8.80 2.78
C MET A 255 14.55 -8.29 3.98
N LEU A 256 15.87 -8.28 3.87
CA LEU A 256 16.79 -7.83 4.92
C LEU A 256 17.25 -6.40 4.62
N LEU A 257 17.06 -5.52 5.61
CA LEU A 257 17.58 -4.14 5.64
C LEU A 257 18.52 -4.04 6.85
N ALA A 258 19.82 -4.09 6.61
CA ALA A 258 20.78 -4.27 7.68
C ALA A 258 22.10 -3.58 7.40
N GLY A 259 22.71 -3.01 8.43
CA GLY A 259 24.13 -2.68 8.45
C GLY A 259 24.87 -3.52 9.46
N ARG A 260 26.19 -3.41 9.42
CA ARG A 260 27.05 -3.96 10.49
C ARG A 260 26.89 -3.17 11.79
N ARG A 261 26.63 -1.87 11.66
CA ARG A 261 26.26 -0.94 12.74
C ARG A 261 24.94 -0.26 12.40
N SER A 262 24.42 0.48 13.37
CA SER A 262 23.16 1.22 13.27
C SER A 262 23.14 2.20 12.08
N GLN A 263 24.29 2.83 11.79
CA GLN A 263 24.45 3.74 10.65
C GLN A 263 24.24 3.02 9.31
N GLY A 264 24.84 1.85 9.09
CA GLY A 264 24.56 1.05 7.90
C GLY A 264 23.11 0.58 7.78
N THR A 265 22.44 0.22 8.89
CA THR A 265 21.00 -0.11 8.86
C THR A 265 20.17 1.09 8.41
N LYS A 266 20.51 2.28 8.93
CA LYS A 266 19.90 3.55 8.53
C LYS A 266 20.13 3.85 7.05
N ALA A 267 21.36 3.65 6.54
CA ALA A 267 21.66 3.82 5.11
C ALA A 267 20.80 2.90 4.23
N ALA A 268 20.65 1.63 4.61
CA ALA A 268 19.80 0.68 3.88
C ALA A 268 18.33 1.13 3.81
N ILE A 269 17.79 1.66 4.91
CA ILE A 269 16.41 2.16 4.96
C ILE A 269 16.26 3.44 4.15
N ILE A 270 17.21 4.38 4.25
CA ILE A 270 17.20 5.62 3.46
C ILE A 270 17.31 5.31 1.96
N ALA A 271 18.18 4.39 1.54
CA ALA A 271 18.26 3.96 0.14
C ALA A 271 16.95 3.35 -0.35
N LEU A 272 16.30 2.50 0.45
CA LEU A 272 15.00 1.94 0.08
C LEU A 272 13.95 3.04 -0.12
N MET A 273 13.97 4.09 0.71
CA MET A 273 12.99 5.17 0.67
C MET A 273 13.27 6.21 -0.43
N LYS A 274 14.53 6.66 -0.57
CA LYS A 274 14.93 7.76 -1.45
C LYS A 274 15.39 7.28 -2.84
N ASN A 275 15.98 6.08 -2.93
CA ASN A 275 16.54 5.51 -4.17
C ASN A 275 15.74 4.27 -4.62
N PHE A 276 14.43 4.27 -4.38
CA PHE A 276 13.61 3.07 -4.47
C PHE A 276 13.64 2.40 -5.86
N ASP A 277 13.59 3.19 -6.94
CA ASP A 277 13.63 2.67 -8.31
C ASP A 277 14.94 1.95 -8.62
N GLU A 278 16.06 2.46 -8.13
CA GLU A 278 17.38 1.86 -8.31
C GLU A 278 17.57 0.59 -7.46
N VAL A 279 17.00 0.58 -6.25
CA VAL A 279 16.91 -0.64 -5.43
C VAL A 279 16.08 -1.73 -6.13
N CYS A 280 14.99 -1.33 -6.79
CA CYS A 280 14.11 -2.24 -7.53
C CYS A 280 14.71 -2.77 -8.84
N ALA A 281 15.75 -2.13 -9.40
CA ALA A 281 16.35 -2.52 -10.68
C ALA A 281 17.15 -3.84 -10.64
N GLY A 282 17.34 -4.44 -9.46
CA GLY A 282 18.19 -5.61 -9.27
C GLY A 282 19.68 -5.25 -9.19
N ASN A 283 20.52 -6.20 -8.83
CA ASN A 283 21.96 -5.98 -8.63
C ASN A 283 22.67 -5.69 -9.96
N ARG A 284 23.64 -4.77 -9.98
CA ARG A 284 24.37 -4.40 -11.21
C ARG A 284 25.14 -5.56 -11.86
N HIS A 285 25.56 -6.55 -11.09
CA HIS A 285 26.27 -7.74 -11.56
C HIS A 285 25.33 -8.90 -11.91
N ASN A 286 24.11 -8.89 -11.38
CA ASN A 286 23.07 -9.85 -11.73
C ASN A 286 21.68 -9.21 -11.55
N PRO A 287 21.06 -8.72 -12.63
CA PRO A 287 19.77 -8.03 -12.56
C PRO A 287 18.62 -8.87 -12.01
N LYS A 288 18.74 -10.21 -11.98
CA LYS A 288 17.72 -11.11 -11.42
C LYS A 288 17.80 -11.24 -9.90
N VAL A 289 18.86 -10.74 -9.28
CA VAL A 289 19.08 -10.82 -7.83
C VAL A 289 18.82 -9.45 -7.22
N PHE A 290 17.87 -9.39 -6.29
CA PHE A 290 17.56 -8.19 -5.53
C PHE A 290 18.48 -8.09 -4.31
N ALA A 291 19.72 -7.66 -4.54
CA ALA A 291 20.69 -7.48 -3.48
C ALA A 291 21.52 -6.22 -3.78
N LYS A 292 21.65 -5.33 -2.80
CA LYS A 292 22.38 -4.06 -2.92
C LYS A 292 23.32 -3.87 -1.74
N VAL A 293 24.50 -3.32 -2.01
CA VAL A 293 25.34 -2.68 -0.98
C VAL A 293 25.16 -1.19 -1.12
N VAL A 294 24.95 -0.52 0.00
CA VAL A 294 24.78 0.92 0.06
C VAL A 294 25.73 1.54 1.07
N GLU A 295 26.15 2.77 0.83
CA GLU A 295 27.01 3.55 1.72
C GLU A 295 26.26 4.81 2.14
N GLY A 296 26.06 4.97 3.44
CA GLY A 296 25.51 6.21 3.99
C GLY A 296 26.52 7.34 3.92
N ILE A 297 26.06 8.51 3.49
CA ILE A 297 26.86 9.73 3.42
C ILE A 297 26.24 10.74 4.39
N ASP A 298 27.10 11.38 5.16
CA ASP A 298 26.78 12.53 6.01
C ASP A 298 27.18 13.80 5.23
N SER A 299 26.20 14.36 4.51
CA SER A 299 26.45 15.42 3.52
C SER A 299 26.62 16.80 4.16
N ASP A 300 26.02 17.02 5.33
CA ASP A 300 26.12 18.26 6.11
C ASP A 300 27.05 18.16 7.33
N SER A 301 27.70 17.01 7.51
CA SER A 301 28.73 16.75 8.53
C SER A 301 28.23 16.85 9.98
N ASP A 302 26.95 16.54 10.22
CA ASP A 302 26.32 16.59 11.54
C ASP A 302 26.38 15.24 12.31
N GLY A 303 26.97 14.21 11.69
CA GLY A 303 27.04 12.83 12.19
C GLY A 303 25.82 11.96 11.85
N ILE A 304 24.88 12.47 11.05
CA ILE A 304 23.60 11.86 10.71
C ILE A 304 23.59 11.58 9.21
N ILE A 305 23.57 10.29 8.82
CA ILE A 305 23.39 9.93 7.40
C ILE A 305 22.12 10.57 6.84
N ASP A 306 22.28 11.39 5.80
CA ASP A 306 21.22 12.16 5.15
C ASP A 306 21.07 11.83 3.66
N SER A 307 22.12 11.29 3.03
CA SER A 307 22.13 10.77 1.67
C SER A 307 22.79 9.38 1.60
N VAL A 308 22.59 8.66 0.49
CA VAL A 308 23.07 7.30 0.33
C VAL A 308 23.52 7.07 -1.11
N GLU A 309 24.63 6.35 -1.27
CA GLU A 309 25.12 5.88 -2.57
C GLU A 309 24.95 4.36 -2.69
N ILE A 310 24.45 3.88 -3.83
CA ILE A 310 24.38 2.44 -4.14
C ILE A 310 25.69 2.00 -4.78
N LYS A 311 26.42 1.10 -4.11
CA LYS A 311 27.73 0.61 -4.57
C LYS A 311 27.62 -0.54 -5.57
N GLU A 312 26.59 -1.38 -5.43
CA GLU A 312 26.25 -2.47 -6.36
C GLU A 312 24.75 -2.78 -6.41
#